data_AF-A0A9D6SP03-F1
#
_entry.id   AF-A0A9D6SP03-F1
#
_cell.length_a   1.000
_cell.length_b   1.000
_cell.length_c   1.000
_cell.angle_alpha   90.00
_cell.angle_beta   90.00
_cell.angle_gamma   90.00
#
_symmetry.space_group_name_H-M   'P 1'
#
loop_
_entity.id
_entity.type
_entity.pdbx_description
1 polymer ?
#
loop_
_entity_poly.entity_id
_entity_poly.type
_entity_poly.pdbx_seq_one_letter_code
_entity_poly.pdbx_strand_id
1 'polypeptide(L)'
;MQKTPYDVVVVGGGNAALCAALSAKEHGANVLVLERAPEDERGGNSAFTAGSYRHVYNGLEDVKNVVPDLSEEEIARTDFGRYSAEEYLDDLGRLTQYHIDPDLAEILVRRSTDTVHWIRQRTNVRFLPYYGRYAHDHNGVSKFYGGVVITASGGGPGLVDAQYKAAQKQGITIRYNAQVTALLRGRSGVEGVRLIAEGVEEEMRARAVVLACGGFEANREWRTRYLGPGWELAKVRGTRYNTGDGIRMALDIGAQSYGHWSGSHSVSWERYAPDFGDMNTRSHNSYRHGYPFSIMVNAEGKRFLDEGIDFRGFTYAKFGRIVLQQPGSYAWQIFDSQVAHLLLKEEYRQKGATKVQANTLEELVERMQDVDSAQFMTTVREYNAAIKRDVPFDPNSKDGRCTVGLSINKSNWANPIEKPPFEAFAVGCAITFTFGGLKIDTAAHVLDISDQPLPGLYAAGELVGGIFYFNYPGSSGLMAGAVFGRIAGREAAAYAQGRSAGAS
;
A
#
# COMPACT_ATOMS: atom_id res chain seq x y z
N MET A 1 -26.49 22.68 25.06
CA MET A 1 -25.41 21.83 24.52
C MET A 1 -24.11 22.23 25.20
N GLN A 2 -23.33 21.27 25.72
CA GLN A 2 -21.96 21.53 26.16
C GLN A 2 -21.18 22.12 24.97
N LYS A 3 -20.46 23.22 25.19
CA LYS A 3 -19.64 23.86 24.16
C LYS A 3 -18.51 22.88 23.82
N THR A 4 -18.57 22.21 22.66
CA THR A 4 -17.51 21.29 22.24
C THR A 4 -16.34 22.11 21.72
N PRO A 5 -15.09 21.88 22.18
CA PRO A 5 -13.93 22.63 21.69
C PRO A 5 -13.60 22.28 20.22
N TYR A 6 -14.10 21.15 19.73
CA TYR A 6 -13.85 20.66 18.37
C TYR A 6 -15.15 20.49 17.60
N ASP A 7 -15.11 20.88 16.34
CA ASP A 7 -16.17 20.67 15.36
C ASP A 7 -16.05 19.27 14.75
N VAL A 8 -14.81 18.88 14.39
CA VAL A 8 -14.48 17.60 13.75
C VAL A 8 -13.38 16.88 14.53
N VAL A 9 -13.62 15.61 14.84
CA VAL A 9 -12.59 14.69 15.33
C VAL A 9 -12.18 13.74 14.21
N VAL A 10 -10.89 13.65 13.94
CA VAL A 10 -10.31 12.69 12.99
C VAL A 10 -9.56 11.61 13.77
N VAL A 11 -9.88 10.35 13.49
CA VAL A 11 -9.28 9.18 14.16
C VAL A 11 -8.22 8.56 13.25
N GLY A 12 -6.97 8.52 13.71
CA GLY A 12 -5.79 8.09 12.98
C GLY A 12 -4.87 9.26 12.59
N GLY A 13 -3.61 8.97 12.30
CA GLY A 13 -2.57 9.94 11.92
C GLY A 13 -1.85 9.62 10.62
N GLY A 14 -2.42 8.74 9.78
CA GLY A 14 -1.89 8.44 8.46
C GLY A 14 -2.25 9.48 7.39
N ASN A 15 -1.84 9.23 6.14
CA ASN A 15 -2.08 10.10 5.00
C ASN A 15 -3.56 10.50 4.83
N ALA A 16 -4.48 9.53 4.90
CA ALA A 16 -5.92 9.80 4.79
C ALA A 16 -6.43 10.73 5.90
N ALA A 17 -5.98 10.49 7.14
CA ALA A 17 -6.39 11.26 8.30
C ALA A 17 -5.86 12.70 8.23
N LEU A 18 -4.59 12.89 7.85
CA LEU A 18 -4.00 14.22 7.73
C LEU A 18 -4.63 14.99 6.56
N CYS A 19 -4.95 14.34 5.44
CA CYS A 19 -5.74 14.95 4.36
C CYS A 19 -7.13 15.37 4.85
N ALA A 20 -7.82 14.53 5.63
CA ALA A 20 -9.12 14.88 6.22
C ALA A 20 -9.03 16.06 7.19
N ALA A 21 -8.05 16.04 8.09
CA ALA A 21 -7.86 17.09 9.09
C ALA A 21 -7.54 18.45 8.44
N LEU A 22 -6.61 18.45 7.47
CA LEU A 22 -6.25 19.65 6.71
C LEU A 22 -7.43 20.18 5.88
N SER A 23 -8.20 19.29 5.24
CA SER A 23 -9.35 19.72 4.46
C SER A 23 -10.49 20.24 5.35
N ALA A 24 -10.76 19.61 6.50
CA ALA A 24 -11.73 20.13 7.45
C ALA A 24 -11.32 21.52 7.98
N LYS A 25 -10.03 21.70 8.28
CA LYS A 25 -9.49 23.00 8.73
C LYS A 25 -9.56 24.07 7.65
N GLU A 26 -9.26 23.73 6.40
CA GLU A 26 -9.41 24.61 5.23
C GLU A 26 -10.85 25.10 5.08
N HIS A 27 -11.84 24.28 5.47
CA HIS A 27 -13.27 24.62 5.45
C HIS A 27 -13.76 25.20 6.79
N GLY A 28 -12.87 25.66 7.66
CA GLY A 28 -13.20 26.47 8.83
C GLY A 28 -13.57 25.68 10.10
N ALA A 29 -13.38 24.36 10.13
CA ALA A 29 -13.61 23.57 11.34
C ALA A 29 -12.46 23.71 12.36
N ASN A 30 -12.80 23.62 13.65
CA ASN A 30 -11.84 23.31 14.70
C ASN A 30 -11.64 21.79 14.76
N VAL A 31 -10.40 21.34 14.57
CA VAL A 31 -10.09 19.93 14.32
C VAL A 31 -9.18 19.36 15.41
N LEU A 32 -9.54 18.18 15.89
CA LEU A 32 -8.69 17.32 16.71
C LEU A 32 -8.34 16.05 15.94
N VAL A 33 -7.06 15.70 15.90
CA VAL A 33 -6.56 14.41 15.42
C VAL A 33 -6.19 13.54 16.63
N LEU A 34 -6.70 12.32 16.67
CA LEU A 34 -6.40 11.32 17.70
C LEU A 34 -5.58 10.18 17.08
N GLU A 35 -4.33 10.02 17.53
CA GLU A 35 -3.42 8.96 17.10
C GLU A 35 -3.11 8.03 18.28
N ARG A 36 -3.28 6.72 18.05
CA ARG A 36 -3.00 5.69 19.04
C ARG A 36 -1.49 5.52 19.25
N ALA A 37 -0.72 5.64 18.19
CA ALA A 37 0.73 5.53 18.24
C ALA A 37 1.35 6.69 19.06
N PRO A 38 2.53 6.46 19.68
CA PRO A 38 3.35 7.55 20.17
C PRO A 38 3.89 8.40 19.01
N GLU A 39 4.38 9.60 19.32
CA GLU A 39 4.79 10.57 18.29
C GLU A 39 5.93 10.06 17.39
N ASP A 40 6.86 9.27 17.92
CA ASP A 40 7.99 8.69 17.19
C ASP A 40 7.58 7.53 16.25
N GLU A 41 6.41 6.93 16.46
CA GLU A 41 5.82 5.89 15.59
C GLU A 41 4.63 6.40 14.75
N ARG A 42 4.45 7.73 14.65
CA ARG A 42 3.32 8.35 13.95
C ARG A 42 3.29 8.06 12.44
N GLY A 43 2.10 8.22 11.84
CA GLY A 43 1.90 8.09 10.38
C GLY A 43 1.29 6.78 9.92
N GLY A 44 1.13 5.81 10.83
CA GLY A 44 0.63 4.46 10.50
C GLY A 44 1.38 3.84 9.32
N ASN A 45 0.68 3.06 8.49
CA ASN A 45 1.28 2.48 7.28
C ASN A 45 1.76 3.51 6.25
N SER A 46 1.28 4.76 6.30
CA SER A 46 1.71 5.78 5.34
C SER A 46 3.21 6.06 5.45
N ALA A 47 3.77 5.99 6.67
CA ALA A 47 5.19 6.15 6.94
C ALA A 47 6.05 5.03 6.33
N PHE A 48 5.50 3.81 6.14
CA PHE A 48 6.24 2.66 5.59
C PHE A 48 6.16 2.54 4.07
N THR A 49 5.45 3.47 3.42
CA THR A 49 5.32 3.48 1.96
C THR A 49 6.56 4.04 1.30
N ALA A 50 6.68 3.81 0.00
CA ALA A 50 7.67 4.53 -0.80
C ALA A 50 7.28 5.99 -1.09
N GLY A 51 6.08 6.46 -0.69
CA GLY A 51 5.62 7.84 -0.89
C GLY A 51 5.06 8.14 -2.30
N SER A 52 4.78 7.12 -3.11
CA SER A 52 4.36 7.30 -4.51
C SER A 52 2.86 7.44 -4.68
N TYR A 53 2.45 8.30 -5.62
CA TYR A 53 1.05 8.55 -5.97
C TYR A 53 0.79 8.23 -7.44
N ARG A 54 -0.24 7.42 -7.68
CA ARG A 54 -0.79 7.21 -9.03
C ARG A 54 -1.82 8.30 -9.33
N HIS A 55 -1.62 9.03 -10.41
CA HIS A 55 -2.51 10.10 -10.84
C HIS A 55 -2.56 10.17 -12.37
N VAL A 56 -3.58 10.84 -12.91
CA VAL A 56 -3.69 11.11 -14.34
C VAL A 56 -2.71 12.22 -14.72
N TYR A 57 -1.99 12.04 -15.83
CA TYR A 57 -1.10 13.06 -16.38
C TYR A 57 -0.92 12.83 -17.89
N ASN A 58 -0.72 13.92 -18.63
CA ASN A 58 -0.58 13.92 -20.07
C ASN A 58 0.74 14.58 -20.51
N GLY A 59 1.85 13.91 -20.20
CA GLY A 59 3.18 14.36 -20.58
C GLY A 59 3.88 15.25 -19.54
N LEU A 60 5.01 15.82 -19.98
CA LEU A 60 5.96 16.54 -19.14
C LEU A 60 5.36 17.74 -18.41
N GLU A 61 4.49 18.53 -19.05
CA GLU A 61 3.97 19.77 -18.45
C GLU A 61 3.10 19.50 -17.22
N ASP A 62 2.28 18.45 -17.25
CA ASP A 62 1.53 18.01 -16.05
C ASP A 62 2.46 17.55 -14.94
N VAL A 63 3.54 16.83 -15.29
CA VAL A 63 4.55 16.40 -14.32
C VAL A 63 5.28 17.61 -13.71
N LYS A 64 5.63 18.63 -14.50
CA LYS A 64 6.24 19.89 -13.99
C LYS A 64 5.33 20.62 -13.01
N ASN A 65 4.01 20.58 -13.21
CA ASN A 65 3.06 21.20 -12.27
C ASN A 65 3.07 20.52 -10.88
N VAL A 66 3.53 19.27 -10.80
CA VAL A 66 3.74 18.53 -9.55
C VAL A 66 5.19 18.61 -9.06
N VAL A 67 6.14 18.57 -10.00
CA VAL A 67 7.59 18.56 -9.77
C VAL A 67 8.20 19.77 -10.50
N PRO A 68 8.03 20.99 -9.97
CA PRO A 68 8.50 22.19 -10.65
C PRO A 68 10.03 22.34 -10.64
N ASP A 69 10.71 21.54 -9.83
CA ASP A 69 12.17 21.60 -9.64
C ASP A 69 12.93 20.69 -10.62
N LEU A 70 12.27 20.18 -11.68
CA LEU A 70 12.90 19.34 -12.71
C LEU A 70 14.05 20.09 -13.39
N SER A 71 15.23 19.47 -13.42
CA SER A 71 16.39 20.01 -14.14
C SER A 71 16.27 19.86 -15.65
N GLU A 72 16.99 20.69 -16.41
CA GLU A 72 17.05 20.57 -17.88
C GLU A 72 17.58 19.20 -18.34
N GLU A 73 18.52 18.61 -17.59
CA GLU A 73 19.04 17.28 -17.87
C GLU A 73 17.97 16.20 -17.66
N GLU A 74 17.23 16.25 -16.55
CA GLU A 74 16.13 15.30 -16.29
C GLU A 74 15.05 15.39 -17.37
N ILE A 75 14.73 16.61 -17.81
CA ILE A 75 13.77 16.84 -18.90
C ILE A 75 14.28 16.24 -20.21
N ALA A 76 15.54 16.48 -20.57
CA ALA A 76 16.11 16.00 -21.82
C ALA A 76 16.28 14.47 -21.87
N ARG A 77 16.47 13.84 -20.71
CA ARG A 77 16.79 12.40 -20.58
C ARG A 77 15.62 11.55 -20.11
N THR A 78 14.41 12.09 -20.04
CA THR A 78 13.25 11.35 -19.51
C THR A 78 12.04 11.41 -20.43
N ASP A 79 11.54 10.23 -20.79
CA ASP A 79 10.20 10.06 -21.34
C ASP A 79 9.23 9.79 -20.18
N PHE A 80 8.52 10.85 -19.76
CA PHE A 80 7.49 10.76 -18.74
C PHE A 80 6.23 10.02 -19.22
N GLY A 81 6.01 9.91 -20.53
CA GLY A 81 4.83 9.26 -21.10
C GLY A 81 3.52 9.97 -20.75
N ARG A 82 2.43 9.20 -20.76
CA ARG A 82 1.09 9.63 -20.35
C ARG A 82 0.41 8.51 -19.58
N TYR A 83 -0.54 8.88 -18.73
CA TYR A 83 -1.45 7.93 -18.10
C TYR A 83 -2.84 8.54 -18.02
N SER A 84 -3.74 8.09 -18.90
CA SER A 84 -5.07 8.68 -19.05
C SER A 84 -6.04 8.20 -17.96
N ALA A 85 -7.18 8.88 -17.84
CA ALA A 85 -8.23 8.44 -16.94
C ALA A 85 -8.80 7.07 -17.34
N GLU A 86 -8.91 6.80 -18.64
CA GLU A 86 -9.37 5.52 -19.18
C GLU A 86 -8.40 4.40 -18.85
N GLU A 87 -7.09 4.62 -19.03
CA GLU A 87 -6.05 3.64 -18.65
C GLU A 87 -6.08 3.35 -17.15
N TYR A 88 -6.32 4.38 -16.32
CA TYR A 88 -6.45 4.20 -14.87
C TYR A 88 -7.72 3.43 -14.48
N LEU A 89 -8.86 3.75 -15.07
CA LEU A 89 -10.11 3.03 -14.85
C LEU A 89 -10.01 1.56 -15.31
N ASP A 90 -9.39 1.31 -16.46
CA ASP A 90 -9.18 -0.05 -16.98
C ASP A 90 -8.27 -0.87 -16.05
N ASP A 91 -7.16 -0.29 -15.58
CA ASP A 91 -6.28 -0.95 -14.59
C ASP A 91 -7.03 -1.28 -13.30
N LEU A 92 -7.82 -0.34 -12.76
CA LEU A 92 -8.62 -0.56 -11.55
C LEU A 92 -9.66 -1.67 -11.77
N GLY A 93 -10.41 -1.60 -12.88
CA GLY A 93 -11.42 -2.60 -13.24
C GLY A 93 -10.80 -3.98 -13.39
N ARG A 94 -9.80 -4.13 -14.27
CA ARG A 94 -9.14 -5.41 -14.54
C ARG A 94 -8.53 -6.04 -13.29
N LEU A 95 -7.83 -5.26 -12.45
CA LEU A 95 -7.15 -5.78 -11.25
C LEU A 95 -8.12 -6.16 -10.12
N THR A 96 -9.31 -5.55 -10.11
CA THR A 96 -10.39 -5.91 -9.19
C THR A 96 -11.38 -6.91 -9.80
N GLN A 97 -11.15 -7.36 -11.03
CA GLN A 97 -12.09 -8.17 -11.82
C GLN A 97 -13.49 -7.52 -11.90
N TYR A 98 -13.52 -6.20 -12.04
CA TYR A 98 -14.71 -5.35 -12.16
C TYR A 98 -15.67 -5.41 -10.95
N HIS A 99 -15.18 -5.86 -9.79
CA HIS A 99 -15.92 -5.75 -8.52
C HIS A 99 -15.78 -4.39 -7.84
N ILE A 100 -14.81 -3.56 -8.27
CA ILE A 100 -14.65 -2.19 -7.76
C ILE A 100 -15.95 -1.40 -7.87
N ASP A 101 -16.25 -0.60 -6.84
CA ASP A 101 -17.36 0.34 -6.86
C ASP A 101 -17.11 1.42 -7.94
N PRO A 102 -17.97 1.51 -8.98
CA PRO A 102 -17.70 2.35 -10.14
C PRO A 102 -17.69 3.85 -9.81
N ASP A 103 -18.53 4.29 -8.87
CA ASP A 103 -18.61 5.70 -8.48
C ASP A 103 -17.35 6.10 -7.69
N LEU A 104 -16.92 5.23 -6.77
CA LEU A 104 -15.66 5.45 -6.04
C LEU A 104 -14.44 5.40 -6.98
N ALA A 105 -14.45 4.52 -7.99
CA ALA A 105 -13.41 4.44 -9.00
C ALA A 105 -13.32 5.73 -9.82
N GLU A 106 -14.46 6.25 -10.30
CA GLU A 106 -14.51 7.49 -11.07
C GLU A 106 -14.03 8.68 -10.25
N ILE A 107 -14.46 8.79 -8.99
CA ILE A 107 -14.01 9.84 -8.06
C ILE A 107 -12.50 9.76 -7.83
N LEU A 108 -11.98 8.57 -7.55
CA LEU A 108 -10.55 8.33 -7.34
C LEU A 108 -9.73 8.82 -8.54
N VAL A 109 -10.11 8.40 -9.74
CA VAL A 109 -9.37 8.71 -10.96
C VAL A 109 -9.46 10.20 -11.28
N ARG A 110 -10.69 10.75 -11.36
CA ARG A 110 -10.89 12.15 -11.77
C ARG A 110 -10.33 13.17 -10.80
N ARG A 111 -10.26 12.85 -9.50
CA ARG A 111 -9.70 13.76 -8.48
C ARG A 111 -8.22 13.55 -8.22
N SER A 112 -7.58 12.58 -8.86
CA SER A 112 -6.20 12.19 -8.52
C SER A 112 -5.20 13.33 -8.71
N THR A 113 -5.21 14.00 -9.87
CA THR A 113 -4.29 15.09 -10.22
C THR A 113 -4.50 16.32 -9.31
N ASP A 114 -5.74 16.77 -9.17
CA ASP A 114 -6.11 17.87 -8.27
C ASP A 114 -5.72 17.60 -6.81
N THR A 115 -5.77 16.34 -6.39
CA THR A 115 -5.38 15.93 -5.04
C THR A 115 -3.88 16.03 -4.83
N VAL A 116 -3.07 15.63 -5.81
CA VAL A 116 -1.61 15.79 -5.73
C VAL A 116 -1.23 17.26 -5.64
N HIS A 117 -1.80 18.11 -6.49
CA HIS A 117 -1.57 19.55 -6.44
C HIS A 117 -1.97 20.15 -5.09
N TRP A 118 -3.13 19.76 -4.57
CA TRP A 118 -3.60 20.22 -3.26
C TRP A 118 -2.67 19.77 -2.13
N ILE A 119 -2.21 18.51 -2.11
CA ILE A 119 -1.23 18.04 -1.12
C ILE A 119 0.00 18.93 -1.18
N ARG A 120 0.63 19.08 -2.35
CA ARG A 120 1.82 19.92 -2.51
C ARG A 120 1.60 21.34 -1.97
N GLN A 121 0.51 21.98 -2.36
CA GLN A 121 0.20 23.36 -1.97
C GLN A 121 -0.10 23.52 -0.47
N ARG A 122 -0.83 22.56 0.13
CA ARG A 122 -1.26 22.65 1.53
C ARG A 122 -0.22 22.15 2.53
N THR A 123 0.66 21.25 2.12
CA THR A 123 1.59 20.56 3.03
C THR A 123 3.06 20.84 2.75
N ASN A 124 3.37 21.47 1.61
CA ASN A 124 4.74 21.67 1.14
C ASN A 124 5.51 20.35 0.94
N VAL A 125 4.79 19.23 0.71
CA VAL A 125 5.41 17.99 0.24
C VAL A 125 6.09 18.26 -1.09
N ARG A 126 7.39 17.98 -1.15
CA ARG A 126 8.17 17.99 -2.38
C ARG A 126 8.04 16.64 -3.07
N PHE A 127 7.58 16.64 -4.32
CA PHE A 127 7.58 15.45 -5.16
C PHE A 127 8.81 15.43 -6.07
N LEU A 128 9.25 14.23 -6.45
CA LEU A 128 10.38 13.96 -7.34
C LEU A 128 10.00 12.86 -8.35
N PRO A 129 10.65 12.77 -9.52
CA PRO A 129 10.42 11.67 -10.45
C PRO A 129 10.85 10.34 -9.83
N TYR A 130 10.05 9.28 -10.04
CA TYR A 130 10.27 8.00 -9.37
C TYR A 130 11.12 6.98 -10.16
N TYR A 131 12.35 7.37 -10.52
CA TYR A 131 13.21 6.56 -11.38
C TYR A 131 13.47 5.14 -10.84
N GLY A 132 13.78 5.01 -9.55
CA GLY A 132 14.31 3.76 -8.97
C GLY A 132 13.36 2.56 -8.96
N ARG A 133 12.05 2.75 -9.21
CA ARG A 133 11.09 1.64 -9.24
C ARG A 133 10.21 1.59 -10.47
N TYR A 134 9.97 2.69 -11.17
CA TYR A 134 9.02 2.73 -12.29
C TYR A 134 9.63 3.28 -13.58
N ALA A 135 10.96 3.43 -13.64
CA ALA A 135 11.66 3.79 -14.86
C ALA A 135 12.75 2.77 -15.19
N HIS A 136 12.99 2.60 -16.48
CA HIS A 136 14.16 1.88 -17.00
C HIS A 136 14.92 2.78 -17.96
N ASP A 137 16.24 2.65 -17.98
CA ASP A 137 17.07 3.29 -19.01
C ASP A 137 16.94 2.52 -20.31
N HIS A 138 16.56 3.22 -21.37
CA HIS A 138 16.53 2.73 -22.73
C HIS A 138 17.41 3.65 -23.59
N ASN A 139 18.64 3.21 -23.84
CA ASN A 139 19.64 3.94 -24.63
C ASN A 139 19.92 5.37 -24.11
N GLY A 140 20.07 5.52 -22.79
CA GLY A 140 20.38 6.81 -22.15
C GLY A 140 19.17 7.69 -21.84
N VAL A 141 17.96 7.25 -22.22
CA VAL A 141 16.68 7.88 -21.89
C VAL A 141 15.94 7.02 -20.86
N SER A 142 15.60 7.61 -19.73
CA SER A 142 14.76 6.99 -18.71
C SER A 142 13.30 7.00 -19.15
N LYS A 143 12.67 5.83 -19.27
CA LYS A 143 11.27 5.70 -19.66
C LYS A 143 10.44 5.17 -18.50
N PHE A 144 9.39 5.91 -18.14
CA PHE A 144 8.44 5.48 -17.11
C PHE A 144 7.44 4.45 -17.63
N TYR A 145 7.00 3.55 -16.75
CA TYR A 145 6.00 2.53 -17.05
C TYR A 145 5.00 2.34 -15.91
N GLY A 146 3.84 1.75 -16.25
CA GLY A 146 2.85 1.34 -15.26
C GLY A 146 2.14 2.49 -14.54
N GLY A 147 2.12 3.71 -15.09
CA GLY A 147 1.28 4.83 -14.64
C GLY A 147 1.73 5.54 -13.36
N VAL A 148 2.96 5.32 -12.88
CA VAL A 148 3.49 5.97 -11.67
C VAL A 148 4.78 6.72 -12.01
N VAL A 149 4.74 8.04 -11.91
CA VAL A 149 5.87 8.91 -12.28
C VAL A 149 6.46 9.71 -11.13
N ILE A 150 5.72 9.88 -10.02
CA ILE A 150 6.13 10.71 -8.89
C ILE A 150 6.25 9.93 -7.59
N THR A 151 7.12 10.42 -6.73
CA THR A 151 7.22 10.01 -5.33
C THR A 151 7.52 11.20 -4.42
N ALA A 152 7.05 11.15 -3.17
CA ALA A 152 7.39 12.15 -2.17
C ALA A 152 8.88 12.07 -1.82
N SER A 153 9.54 13.22 -1.73
CA SER A 153 10.91 13.33 -1.23
C SER A 153 11.00 12.77 0.18
N GLY A 154 11.93 11.84 0.41
CA GLY A 154 12.03 11.12 1.68
C GLY A 154 10.98 10.01 1.87
N GLY A 155 10.25 9.64 0.82
CA GLY A 155 9.29 8.54 0.81
C GLY A 155 8.09 8.75 1.73
N GLY A 156 7.53 7.65 2.25
CA GLY A 156 6.48 7.67 3.28
C GLY A 156 6.81 8.54 4.51
N PRO A 157 8.02 8.45 5.12
CA PRO A 157 8.38 9.29 6.25
C PRO A 157 8.36 10.79 5.91
N GLY A 158 8.93 11.17 4.76
CA GLY A 158 8.95 12.56 4.30
C GLY A 158 7.56 13.12 3.99
N LEU A 159 6.68 12.29 3.40
CA LEU A 159 5.27 12.63 3.17
C LEU A 159 4.54 12.94 4.49
N VAL A 160 4.62 12.00 5.43
CA VAL A 160 3.95 12.10 6.72
C VAL A 160 4.47 13.30 7.51
N ASP A 161 5.79 13.48 7.59
CA ASP A 161 6.40 14.60 8.32
C ASP A 161 5.93 15.97 7.79
N ALA A 162 5.90 16.15 6.47
CA ALA A 162 5.41 17.38 5.85
C ALA A 162 3.92 17.63 6.16
N GLN A 163 3.10 16.58 6.15
CA GLN A 163 1.67 16.67 6.51
C GLN A 163 1.46 17.05 7.98
N TYR A 164 2.20 16.43 8.91
CA TYR A 164 2.14 16.77 10.33
C TYR A 164 2.57 18.22 10.59
N LYS A 165 3.68 18.65 9.98
CA LYS A 165 4.16 20.05 10.07
C LYS A 165 3.10 21.03 9.55
N ALA A 166 2.44 20.70 8.45
CA ALA A 166 1.38 21.52 7.90
C ALA A 166 0.15 21.59 8.83
N ALA A 167 -0.24 20.46 9.41
CA ALA A 167 -1.36 20.42 10.35
C ALA A 167 -1.10 21.27 11.60
N GLN A 168 0.10 21.12 12.19
CA GLN A 168 0.53 21.94 13.33
C GLN A 168 0.59 23.43 12.99
N LYS A 169 1.14 23.79 11.81
CA LYS A 169 1.20 25.18 11.34
C LYS A 169 -0.19 25.81 11.17
N GLN A 170 -1.20 25.01 10.82
CA GLN A 170 -2.59 25.48 10.72
C GLN A 170 -3.34 25.47 12.06
N GLY A 171 -2.70 25.09 13.16
CA GLY A 171 -3.31 25.04 14.49
C GLY A 171 -4.28 23.87 14.68
N ILE A 172 -4.11 22.77 13.95
CA ILE A 172 -4.82 21.52 14.21
C ILE A 172 -4.22 20.89 15.47
N THR A 173 -5.07 20.53 16.44
CA THR A 173 -4.62 19.82 17.64
C THR A 173 -4.40 18.34 17.31
N ILE A 174 -3.27 17.79 17.76
CA ILE A 174 -2.93 16.38 17.58
C ILE A 174 -2.64 15.80 18.96
N ARG A 175 -3.32 14.71 19.32
CA ARG A 175 -3.06 13.94 20.55
C ARG A 175 -2.57 12.55 20.17
N TYR A 176 -1.36 12.23 20.63
CA TYR A 176 -0.76 10.90 20.54
C TYR A 176 -1.13 10.06 21.75
N ASN A 177 -0.80 8.77 21.73
CA ASN A 177 -1.15 7.82 22.80
C ASN A 177 -2.64 7.82 23.14
N ALA A 178 -3.49 8.09 22.14
CA ALA A 178 -4.93 8.29 22.27
C ALA A 178 -5.68 7.22 21.48
N GLN A 179 -5.97 6.09 22.13
CA GLN A 179 -6.69 4.99 21.49
C GLN A 179 -8.20 5.23 21.55
N VAL A 180 -8.83 5.50 20.41
CA VAL A 180 -10.30 5.55 20.32
C VAL A 180 -10.89 4.15 20.45
N THR A 181 -11.86 3.97 21.36
CA THR A 181 -12.41 2.66 21.74
C THR A 181 -13.90 2.52 21.47
N ALA A 182 -14.65 3.63 21.37
CA ALA A 182 -16.05 3.63 20.93
C ALA A 182 -16.46 4.93 20.22
N LEU A 183 -17.48 4.84 19.35
CA LEU A 183 -18.21 6.00 18.84
C LEU A 183 -19.34 6.38 19.81
N LEU A 184 -19.49 7.67 20.10
CA LEU A 184 -20.58 8.15 20.94
C LEU A 184 -21.80 8.47 20.07
N ARG A 185 -22.86 7.66 20.18
CA ARG A 185 -24.12 7.87 19.45
C ARG A 185 -25.13 8.60 20.34
N GLY A 186 -25.76 9.63 19.79
CA GLY A 186 -26.82 10.39 20.42
C GLY A 186 -28.03 10.54 19.50
N ARG A 187 -28.91 11.50 19.81
CA ARG A 187 -30.16 11.72 19.05
C ARG A 187 -29.89 12.19 17.63
N SER A 188 -28.78 12.89 17.42
CA SER A 188 -28.48 13.51 16.14
C SER A 188 -27.56 12.64 15.26
N GLY A 189 -27.18 11.44 15.71
CA GLY A 189 -26.21 10.57 15.05
C GLY A 189 -24.95 10.36 15.90
N VAL A 190 -23.77 10.38 15.28
CA VAL A 190 -22.49 10.36 15.98
C VAL A 190 -22.15 11.77 16.51
N GLU A 191 -21.74 11.83 17.77
CA GLU A 191 -21.55 13.08 18.54
C GLU A 191 -20.18 13.13 19.25
N GLY A 192 -19.25 12.26 18.85
CA GLY A 192 -17.90 12.20 19.40
C GLY A 192 -17.41 10.77 19.55
N VAL A 193 -16.38 10.62 20.38
CA VAL A 193 -15.69 9.36 20.60
C VAL A 193 -15.34 9.16 22.07
N ARG A 194 -15.24 7.90 22.49
CA ARG A 194 -14.57 7.51 23.73
C ARG A 194 -13.16 7.06 23.39
N LEU A 195 -12.19 7.45 24.20
CA LEU A 195 -10.81 7.05 24.02
C LEU A 195 -10.13 6.73 25.35
N ILE A 196 -9.05 5.98 25.27
CA ILE A 196 -8.10 5.77 26.36
C ILE A 196 -6.85 6.58 26.02
N ALA A 197 -6.51 7.54 26.88
CA ALA A 197 -5.29 8.32 26.79
C ALA A 197 -4.51 8.22 28.11
N GLU A 198 -3.23 7.86 28.05
CA GLU A 198 -2.38 7.69 29.25
C GLU A 198 -2.99 6.74 30.31
N GLY A 199 -3.74 5.72 29.86
CA GLY A 199 -4.42 4.76 30.73
C GLY A 199 -5.74 5.24 31.32
N VAL A 200 -6.18 6.46 31.00
CA VAL A 200 -7.44 7.05 31.48
C VAL A 200 -8.47 7.04 30.36
N GLU A 201 -9.68 6.58 30.66
CA GLU A 201 -10.82 6.67 29.75
C GLU A 201 -11.42 8.08 29.79
N GLU A 202 -11.61 8.68 28.61
CA GLU A 202 -12.22 10.00 28.44
C GLU A 202 -13.22 10.00 27.27
N GLU A 203 -14.19 10.91 27.32
CA GLU A 203 -15.10 11.19 26.21
C GLU A 203 -14.73 12.52 25.55
N MET A 204 -14.60 12.50 24.22
CA MET A 204 -14.35 13.68 23.41
C MET A 204 -15.55 13.94 22.50
N ARG A 205 -16.30 15.00 22.80
CA ARG A 205 -17.48 15.40 22.02
C ARG A 205 -17.09 16.22 20.80
N ALA A 206 -17.74 15.94 19.68
CA ALA A 206 -17.57 16.64 18.40
C ALA A 206 -18.85 16.57 17.58
N ARG A 207 -18.98 17.42 16.56
CA ARG A 207 -20.18 17.41 15.71
C ARG A 207 -20.07 16.39 14.57
N ALA A 208 -18.87 16.06 14.14
CA ALA A 208 -18.60 15.01 13.17
C ALA A 208 -17.33 14.23 13.57
N VAL A 209 -17.29 12.96 13.16
CA VAL A 209 -16.15 12.07 13.32
C VAL A 209 -15.75 11.52 11.95
N VAL A 210 -14.46 11.61 11.63
CA VAL A 210 -13.86 10.97 10.45
C VAL A 210 -12.99 9.81 10.91
N LEU A 211 -13.35 8.57 10.53
CA LEU A 211 -12.53 7.39 10.73
C LEU A 211 -11.51 7.27 9.58
N ALA A 212 -10.22 7.42 9.89
CA ALA A 212 -9.11 7.34 8.94
C ALA A 212 -7.92 6.57 9.51
N CYS A 213 -8.22 5.48 10.23
CA CYS A 213 -7.31 4.75 11.12
C CYS A 213 -6.88 3.37 10.61
N GLY A 214 -6.70 3.21 9.29
CA GLY A 214 -6.14 1.98 8.70
C GLY A 214 -7.10 0.79 8.69
N GLY A 215 -6.60 -0.36 8.19
CA GLY A 215 -7.34 -1.62 8.14
C GLY A 215 -7.17 -2.45 9.41
N PHE A 216 -7.05 -3.78 9.23
CA PHE A 216 -6.91 -4.75 10.33
C PHE A 216 -5.72 -5.70 10.17
N GLU A 217 -4.77 -5.39 9.32
CA GLU A 217 -3.63 -6.23 8.98
C GLU A 217 -2.68 -6.52 10.15
N ALA A 218 -2.68 -5.70 11.22
CA ALA A 218 -1.95 -6.00 12.44
C ALA A 218 -2.72 -6.91 13.42
N ASN A 219 -4.01 -7.15 13.19
CA ASN A 219 -4.85 -7.99 14.05
C ASN A 219 -4.77 -9.46 13.59
N ARG A 220 -3.97 -10.28 14.30
CA ARG A 220 -3.82 -11.71 14.03
C ARG A 220 -5.15 -12.46 13.99
N GLU A 221 -6.05 -12.17 14.92
CA GLU A 221 -7.34 -12.85 15.01
C GLU A 221 -8.23 -12.54 13.79
N TRP A 222 -8.35 -11.25 13.43
CA TRP A 222 -9.13 -10.86 12.24
C TRP A 222 -8.50 -11.35 10.94
N ARG A 223 -7.17 -11.40 10.88
CA ARG A 223 -6.47 -12.01 9.75
C ARG A 223 -6.84 -13.48 9.58
N THR A 224 -6.77 -14.28 10.65
CA THR A 224 -7.20 -15.69 10.58
C THR A 224 -8.68 -15.82 10.24
N ARG A 225 -9.54 -15.00 10.86
CA ARG A 225 -10.99 -15.00 10.68
C ARG A 225 -11.41 -14.68 9.24
N TYR A 226 -10.83 -13.65 8.63
CA TYR A 226 -11.29 -13.12 7.34
C TYR A 226 -10.41 -13.51 6.15
N LEU A 227 -9.08 -13.56 6.31
CA LEU A 227 -8.15 -13.92 5.23
C LEU A 227 -7.91 -15.43 5.14
N GLY A 228 -8.15 -16.15 6.25
CA GLY A 228 -8.11 -17.61 6.37
C GLY A 228 -6.98 -18.13 7.26
N PRO A 229 -6.93 -19.46 7.48
CA PRO A 229 -5.90 -20.10 8.30
C PRO A 229 -4.47 -19.80 7.82
N GLY A 230 -3.53 -19.59 8.75
CA GLY A 230 -2.12 -19.31 8.47
C GLY A 230 -1.78 -17.82 8.35
N TRP A 231 -2.77 -16.94 8.21
CA TRP A 231 -2.53 -15.50 8.09
C TRP A 231 -2.02 -14.84 9.38
N GLU A 232 -2.20 -15.46 10.53
CA GLU A 232 -1.59 -15.05 11.80
C GLU A 232 -0.05 -15.10 11.77
N LEU A 233 0.52 -15.94 10.89
CA LEU A 233 1.96 -16.15 10.74
C LEU A 233 2.63 -15.13 9.80
N ALA A 234 1.85 -14.46 8.95
CA ALA A 234 2.37 -13.44 8.05
C ALA A 234 2.94 -12.25 8.86
N LYS A 235 4.08 -11.73 8.40
CA LYS A 235 4.66 -10.48 8.93
C LYS A 235 3.78 -9.29 8.54
N VAL A 236 3.89 -8.19 9.26
CA VAL A 236 3.19 -6.94 8.94
C VAL A 236 4.21 -5.95 8.39
N ARG A 237 4.02 -5.56 7.13
CA ARG A 237 4.78 -4.49 6.48
C ARG A 237 4.17 -3.15 6.87
N GLY A 238 4.38 -2.78 8.13
CA GLY A 238 3.88 -1.51 8.63
C GLY A 238 3.67 -1.50 10.13
N THR A 239 2.75 -0.65 10.56
CA THR A 239 2.56 -0.35 11.97
C THR A 239 1.88 -1.50 12.73
N ARG A 240 2.20 -1.65 14.01
CA ARG A 240 1.52 -2.58 14.92
C ARG A 240 0.13 -2.09 15.37
N TYR A 241 -0.21 -0.83 15.11
CA TYR A 241 -1.42 -0.19 15.64
C TYR A 241 -2.68 -0.35 14.76
N ASN A 242 -2.55 -0.86 13.53
CA ASN A 242 -3.67 -1.07 12.60
C ASN A 242 -4.43 -2.36 12.90
N THR A 243 -5.23 -2.35 13.97
CA THR A 243 -5.91 -3.54 14.50
C THR A 243 -7.40 -3.66 14.15
N GLY A 244 -7.92 -2.78 13.28
CA GLY A 244 -9.32 -2.79 12.86
C GLY A 244 -10.29 -2.12 13.84
N ASP A 245 -9.80 -1.38 14.84
CA ASP A 245 -10.63 -0.78 15.90
C ASP A 245 -11.71 0.15 15.31
N GLY A 246 -11.34 1.01 14.34
CA GLY A 246 -12.29 1.91 13.66
C GLY A 246 -13.39 1.17 12.91
N ILE A 247 -13.04 0.09 12.21
CA ILE A 247 -13.99 -0.77 11.50
C ILE A 247 -14.94 -1.40 12.52
N ARG A 248 -14.41 -2.01 13.58
CA ARG A 248 -15.21 -2.64 14.63
C ARG A 248 -16.23 -1.67 15.23
N MET A 249 -15.78 -0.49 15.66
CA MET A 249 -16.66 0.49 16.30
C MET A 249 -17.79 0.97 15.37
N ALA A 250 -17.52 1.10 14.08
CA ALA A 250 -18.55 1.47 13.11
C ALA A 250 -19.55 0.32 12.89
N LEU A 251 -19.07 -0.92 12.73
CA LEU A 251 -19.93 -2.10 12.61
C LEU A 251 -20.82 -2.28 13.86
N ASP A 252 -20.28 -2.07 15.05
CA ASP A 252 -20.99 -2.18 16.33
C ASP A 252 -22.21 -1.23 16.42
N ILE A 253 -22.20 -0.10 15.69
CA ILE A 253 -23.32 0.86 15.63
C ILE A 253 -24.20 0.73 14.38
N GLY A 254 -23.99 -0.32 13.58
CA GLY A 254 -24.82 -0.65 12.42
C GLY A 254 -24.28 -0.21 11.06
N ALA A 255 -23.00 0.21 10.98
CA ALA A 255 -22.37 0.43 9.67
C ALA A 255 -22.30 -0.87 8.88
N GLN A 256 -22.39 -0.76 7.55
CA GLN A 256 -22.31 -1.90 6.66
C GLN A 256 -20.86 -2.32 6.40
N SER A 257 -20.60 -3.63 6.46
CA SER A 257 -19.38 -4.24 5.93
C SER A 257 -19.42 -4.32 4.40
N TYR A 258 -18.33 -3.96 3.72
CA TYR A 258 -18.28 -3.87 2.25
C TYR A 258 -16.91 -4.20 1.68
N GLY A 259 -16.86 -4.52 0.39
CA GLY A 259 -15.64 -4.93 -0.31
C GLY A 259 -15.19 -6.36 -0.01
N HIS A 260 -13.93 -6.67 -0.33
CA HIS A 260 -13.40 -8.03 -0.25
C HIS A 260 -12.64 -8.28 1.07
N TRP A 261 -13.35 -8.77 2.08
CA TRP A 261 -12.79 -9.05 3.42
C TRP A 261 -11.72 -10.13 3.45
N SER A 262 -11.76 -11.09 2.52
CA SER A 262 -10.71 -12.09 2.34
C SER A 262 -9.56 -11.61 1.45
N GLY A 263 -9.63 -10.36 0.97
CA GLY A 263 -8.63 -9.72 0.12
C GLY A 263 -7.62 -8.88 0.91
N SER A 264 -6.37 -8.92 0.47
CA SER A 264 -5.31 -8.08 1.04
C SER A 264 -4.19 -7.86 0.05
N HIS A 265 -3.48 -6.75 0.21
CA HIS A 265 -2.16 -6.56 -0.38
C HIS A 265 -1.12 -7.28 0.47
N SER A 266 -0.46 -8.30 -0.09
CA SER A 266 0.64 -9.02 0.54
C SER A 266 1.79 -9.26 -0.44
N VAL A 267 3.02 -9.17 0.05
CA VAL A 267 4.23 -9.21 -0.78
C VAL A 267 5.17 -10.34 -0.37
N SER A 268 6.00 -10.79 -1.31
CA SER A 268 7.20 -11.55 -1.00
C SER A 268 8.15 -10.68 -0.17
N TRP A 269 8.50 -11.15 1.01
CA TRP A 269 9.23 -10.40 2.02
C TRP A 269 10.40 -11.20 2.56
N GLU A 270 11.38 -10.54 3.19
CA GLU A 270 12.43 -11.23 3.94
C GLU A 270 11.82 -12.19 4.98
N ARG A 271 12.20 -13.48 4.93
CA ARG A 271 11.63 -14.55 5.75
C ARG A 271 11.79 -14.26 7.25
N TYR A 272 12.96 -13.75 7.66
CA TYR A 272 13.29 -13.51 9.06
C TYR A 272 13.15 -12.05 9.49
N ALA A 273 12.35 -11.27 8.77
CA ALA A 273 12.02 -9.91 9.19
C ALA A 273 11.27 -9.90 10.54
N PRO A 274 11.34 -8.79 11.30
CA PRO A 274 10.50 -8.57 12.47
C PRO A 274 9.00 -8.69 12.15
N ASP A 275 8.19 -8.93 13.19
CA ASP A 275 6.74 -9.10 13.05
C ASP A 275 6.03 -7.85 12.52
N PHE A 276 6.58 -6.67 12.78
CA PHE A 276 6.07 -5.38 12.34
C PHE A 276 7.19 -4.55 11.70
N GLY A 277 6.82 -3.55 10.91
CA GLY A 277 7.77 -2.60 10.37
C GLY A 277 8.42 -1.79 11.49
N ASP A 278 9.73 -1.55 11.36
CA ASP A 278 10.49 -0.70 12.28
C ASP A 278 11.20 0.41 11.51
N MET A 279 10.74 1.65 11.72
CA MET A 279 11.26 2.87 11.10
C MET A 279 12.66 3.23 11.56
N ASN A 280 13.09 2.76 12.74
CA ASN A 280 14.42 3.02 13.28
C ASN A 280 15.49 2.11 12.68
N THR A 281 15.08 1.04 11.98
CA THR A 281 16.00 0.18 11.26
C THR A 281 16.16 0.65 9.81
N ARG A 282 17.38 0.54 9.28
CA ARG A 282 17.64 0.66 7.84
C ARG A 282 16.97 -0.47 7.02
N SER A 283 16.21 -1.36 7.66
CA SER A 283 15.64 -2.60 7.13
C SER A 283 14.15 -2.50 6.76
N HIS A 284 13.57 -1.29 6.80
CA HIS A 284 12.17 -1.04 6.37
C HIS A 284 11.91 -1.40 4.89
N ASN A 285 12.96 -1.57 4.08
CA ASN A 285 12.90 -2.02 2.69
C ASN A 285 13.21 -3.52 2.51
N SER A 286 12.61 -4.39 3.32
CA SER A 286 12.77 -5.86 3.22
C SER A 286 12.01 -6.52 2.05
N TYR A 287 11.75 -5.77 0.97
CA TYR A 287 11.09 -6.26 -0.23
C TYR A 287 11.94 -7.32 -0.95
N ARG A 288 11.28 -8.28 -1.60
CA ARG A 288 11.93 -9.31 -2.43
C ARG A 288 11.26 -9.32 -3.79
N HIS A 289 11.41 -8.22 -4.51
CA HIS A 289 10.61 -7.87 -5.68
C HIS A 289 11.27 -8.17 -7.03
N GLY A 290 12.52 -8.64 -7.02
CA GLY A 290 13.26 -9.11 -8.19
C GLY A 290 12.83 -10.49 -8.70
N TYR A 291 11.76 -11.09 -8.15
CA TYR A 291 11.25 -12.39 -8.58
C TYR A 291 10.98 -12.54 -10.09
N PRO A 292 10.66 -11.49 -10.88
CA PRO A 292 10.50 -11.67 -12.33
C PRO A 292 11.75 -12.23 -13.00
N PHE A 293 12.93 -11.99 -12.44
CA PHE A 293 14.21 -12.46 -12.95
C PHE A 293 14.74 -13.72 -12.22
N SER A 294 13.94 -14.31 -11.32
CA SER A 294 14.27 -15.54 -10.60
C SER A 294 13.38 -16.70 -11.03
N ILE A 295 13.70 -17.89 -10.51
CA ILE A 295 12.70 -18.91 -10.19
C ILE A 295 12.40 -18.90 -8.69
N MET A 296 11.20 -19.28 -8.29
CA MET A 296 10.80 -19.44 -6.89
C MET A 296 10.53 -20.90 -6.57
N VAL A 297 11.23 -21.45 -5.58
CA VAL A 297 11.07 -22.84 -5.14
C VAL A 297 10.58 -22.90 -3.69
N ASN A 298 9.65 -23.81 -3.40
CA ASN A 298 9.14 -24.03 -2.04
C ASN A 298 10.01 -25.05 -1.27
N ALA A 299 9.59 -25.42 -0.05
CA ALA A 299 10.27 -26.43 0.79
C ALA A 299 10.46 -27.78 0.08
N GLU A 300 9.55 -28.16 -0.81
CA GLU A 300 9.63 -29.39 -1.59
C GLU A 300 10.55 -29.26 -2.82
N GLY A 301 11.29 -28.15 -2.98
CA GLY A 301 12.17 -27.93 -4.13
C GLY A 301 11.43 -27.71 -5.45
N LYS A 302 10.10 -27.47 -5.43
CA LYS A 302 9.27 -27.30 -6.63
C LYS A 302 8.94 -25.84 -6.88
N ARG A 303 8.81 -25.47 -8.17
CA ARG A 303 8.18 -24.22 -8.57
C ARG A 303 6.66 -24.28 -8.31
N PHE A 304 6.08 -23.13 -7.98
CA PHE A 304 4.68 -23.04 -7.54
C PHE A 304 3.91 -21.83 -8.08
N LEU A 305 4.55 -20.95 -8.86
CA LEU A 305 3.90 -19.82 -9.53
C LEU A 305 4.66 -19.41 -10.80
N ASP A 306 3.99 -18.70 -11.69
CA ASP A 306 4.63 -18.02 -12.82
C ASP A 306 5.19 -16.67 -12.37
N GLU A 307 6.51 -16.63 -12.16
CA GLU A 307 7.20 -15.46 -11.66
C GLU A 307 7.24 -14.33 -12.72
N GLY A 308 7.02 -14.66 -14.00
CA GLY A 308 7.07 -13.74 -15.14
C GLY A 308 5.70 -13.42 -15.78
N ILE A 309 4.60 -13.62 -15.05
CA ILE A 309 3.24 -13.44 -15.59
C ILE A 309 2.94 -11.98 -16.00
N ASP A 310 3.47 -11.01 -15.26
CA ASP A 310 3.33 -9.58 -15.54
C ASP A 310 4.47 -8.80 -14.88
N PHE A 311 4.59 -7.51 -15.22
CA PHE A 311 5.48 -6.59 -14.52
C PHE A 311 5.18 -6.57 -13.03
N ARG A 312 6.24 -6.40 -12.24
CA ARG A 312 6.18 -6.37 -10.77
C ARG A 312 5.03 -5.54 -10.24
N GLY A 313 4.81 -4.34 -10.78
CA GLY A 313 3.78 -3.39 -10.34
C GLY A 313 2.33 -3.91 -10.38
N PHE A 314 2.09 -5.02 -11.07
CA PHE A 314 0.78 -5.68 -11.20
C PHE A 314 0.72 -7.05 -10.52
N THR A 315 1.82 -7.58 -9.98
CA THR A 315 1.89 -8.95 -9.42
C THR A 315 2.35 -8.99 -7.97
N TYR A 316 3.14 -8.01 -7.53
CA TYR A 316 3.76 -8.01 -6.20
C TYR A 316 2.74 -8.11 -5.06
N ALA A 317 1.57 -7.50 -5.22
CA ALA A 317 0.58 -7.39 -4.16
C ALA A 317 -0.24 -8.67 -3.90
N LYS A 318 -0.10 -9.70 -4.75
CA LYS A 318 -0.76 -11.00 -4.58
C LYS A 318 0.20 -12.15 -4.28
N PHE A 319 1.50 -12.00 -4.56
CA PHE A 319 2.47 -13.10 -4.43
C PHE A 319 2.79 -13.46 -2.98
N GLY A 320 2.68 -12.53 -2.02
CA GLY A 320 2.87 -12.84 -0.60
C GLY A 320 1.94 -13.97 -0.14
N ARG A 321 0.64 -13.89 -0.48
CA ARG A 321 -0.34 -14.94 -0.17
C ARG A 321 0.04 -16.30 -0.76
N ILE A 322 0.56 -16.33 -1.98
CA ILE A 322 0.95 -17.59 -2.62
C ILE A 322 2.15 -18.22 -1.89
N VAL A 323 3.12 -17.40 -1.46
CA VAL A 323 4.25 -17.84 -0.63
C VAL A 323 3.76 -18.34 0.74
N LEU A 324 2.82 -17.63 1.37
CA LEU A 324 2.25 -18.02 2.67
C LEU A 324 1.60 -19.41 2.63
N GLN A 325 0.98 -19.77 1.50
CA GLN A 325 0.31 -21.06 1.28
C GLN A 325 1.28 -22.22 1.00
N GLN A 326 2.57 -21.97 0.77
CA GLN A 326 3.54 -23.03 0.56
C GLN A 326 3.85 -23.78 1.86
N PRO A 327 4.31 -25.04 1.81
CA PRO A 327 4.74 -25.78 3.00
C PRO A 327 5.76 -24.98 3.82
N GLY A 328 5.45 -24.78 5.10
CA GLY A 328 6.27 -23.96 6.02
C GLY A 328 6.14 -22.44 5.84
N SER A 329 5.31 -21.96 4.92
CA SER A 329 5.06 -20.54 4.62
C SER A 329 6.29 -19.75 4.18
N TYR A 330 7.21 -20.41 3.45
CA TYR A 330 8.37 -19.76 2.83
C TYR A 330 8.65 -20.33 1.43
N ALA A 331 9.51 -19.61 0.73
CA ALA A 331 10.12 -20.04 -0.52
C ALA A 331 11.55 -19.49 -0.61
N TRP A 332 12.27 -19.90 -1.65
CA TRP A 332 13.56 -19.34 -2.03
C TRP A 332 13.48 -18.75 -3.43
N GLN A 333 13.94 -17.51 -3.60
CA GLN A 333 14.18 -16.91 -4.92
C GLN A 333 15.60 -17.25 -5.36
N ILE A 334 15.74 -17.83 -6.56
CA ILE A 334 17.03 -18.31 -7.08
C ILE A 334 17.43 -17.48 -8.29
N PHE A 335 18.63 -16.93 -8.25
CA PHE A 335 19.18 -16.03 -9.25
C PHE A 335 20.48 -16.56 -9.84
N ASP A 336 20.61 -16.33 -11.14
CA ASP A 336 21.82 -16.50 -11.92
C ASP A 336 22.61 -15.17 -11.96
N SER A 337 23.94 -15.24 -12.08
CA SER A 337 24.78 -14.03 -12.09
C SER A 337 24.45 -13.07 -13.24
N GLN A 338 23.86 -13.57 -14.33
CA GLN A 338 23.43 -12.78 -15.49
C GLN A 338 22.42 -11.69 -15.15
N VAL A 339 21.60 -11.87 -14.11
CA VAL A 339 20.56 -10.91 -13.72
C VAL A 339 20.88 -10.14 -12.43
N ALA A 340 22.02 -10.42 -11.80
CA ALA A 340 22.40 -9.82 -10.51
C ALA A 340 22.54 -8.28 -10.57
N HIS A 341 22.81 -7.73 -11.76
CA HIS A 341 22.88 -6.29 -12.00
C HIS A 341 21.50 -5.60 -12.07
N LEU A 342 20.42 -6.37 -12.29
CA LEU A 342 19.04 -5.88 -12.32
C LEU A 342 18.40 -5.82 -10.93
N LEU A 343 19.03 -6.43 -9.91
CA LEU A 343 18.52 -6.45 -8.55
C LEU A 343 18.77 -5.12 -7.83
N LEU A 344 17.71 -4.56 -7.27
CA LEU A 344 17.80 -3.33 -6.48
C LEU A 344 18.65 -3.57 -5.23
N LYS A 345 19.73 -2.78 -5.10
CA LYS A 345 20.67 -2.88 -3.96
C LYS A 345 19.97 -2.74 -2.61
N GLU A 346 18.98 -1.85 -2.53
CA GLU A 346 18.19 -1.59 -1.33
C GLU A 346 17.36 -2.80 -0.90
N GLU A 347 16.96 -3.65 -1.84
CA GLU A 347 16.17 -4.84 -1.57
C GLU A 347 17.10 -6.02 -1.23
N TYR A 348 18.08 -6.30 -2.09
CA TYR A 348 18.85 -7.56 -2.04
C TYR A 348 20.24 -7.45 -1.39
N ARG A 349 20.78 -6.24 -1.18
CA ARG A 349 22.15 -6.05 -0.66
C ARG A 349 22.19 -5.35 0.71
N GLN A 350 21.04 -5.26 1.38
CA GLN A 350 20.94 -4.71 2.73
C GLN A 350 21.43 -5.70 3.79
N LYS A 351 21.92 -5.18 4.92
CA LYS A 351 22.20 -5.99 6.10
C LYS A 351 20.89 -6.61 6.62
N GLY A 352 20.91 -7.90 6.92
CA GLY A 352 19.73 -8.66 7.36
C GLY A 352 19.01 -9.44 6.25
N ALA A 353 19.44 -9.33 5.00
CA ALA A 353 18.93 -10.20 3.93
C ALA A 353 19.42 -11.64 4.14
N THR A 354 18.48 -12.59 4.18
CA THR A 354 18.81 -14.02 4.27
C THR A 354 19.18 -14.52 2.89
N LYS A 355 20.48 -14.50 2.62
CA LYS A 355 21.09 -14.83 1.34
C LYS A 355 22.06 -16.00 1.50
N VAL A 356 22.02 -16.93 0.57
CA VAL A 356 23.11 -17.88 0.32
C VAL A 356 23.66 -17.67 -1.09
N GLN A 357 24.95 -17.98 -1.26
CA GLN A 357 25.64 -17.87 -2.54
C GLN A 357 26.57 -19.06 -2.69
N ALA A 358 26.68 -19.61 -3.90
CA ALA A 358 27.59 -20.70 -4.22
C ALA A 358 28.03 -20.67 -5.69
N ASN A 359 29.05 -21.45 -6.03
CA ASN A 359 29.56 -21.54 -7.41
C ASN A 359 28.98 -22.75 -8.18
N THR A 360 28.27 -23.64 -7.49
CA THR A 360 27.52 -24.75 -8.07
C THR A 360 26.11 -24.78 -7.50
N LEU A 361 25.18 -25.44 -8.20
CA LEU A 361 23.79 -25.56 -7.75
C LEU A 361 23.66 -26.54 -6.58
N GLU A 362 24.52 -27.56 -6.55
CA GLU A 362 24.64 -28.53 -5.47
C GLU A 362 25.06 -27.83 -4.16
N GLU A 363 26.12 -27.03 -4.19
CA GLU A 363 26.55 -26.24 -3.04
C GLU A 363 25.50 -25.18 -2.64
N LEU A 364 24.76 -24.64 -3.61
CA LEU A 364 23.72 -23.65 -3.34
C LEU A 364 22.60 -24.28 -2.51
N VAL A 365 22.08 -25.43 -2.95
CA VAL A 365 20.95 -26.08 -2.28
C VAL A 365 21.33 -26.70 -0.94
N GLU A 366 22.56 -27.19 -0.78
CA GLU A 366 23.08 -27.59 0.53
C GLU A 366 23.11 -26.45 1.55
N ARG A 367 23.28 -25.20 1.08
CA ARG A 367 23.24 -24.01 1.95
C ARG A 367 21.81 -23.51 2.18
N MET A 368 20.86 -23.87 1.33
CA MET A 368 19.44 -23.51 1.50
C MET A 368 18.82 -24.32 2.63
N GLN A 369 18.27 -23.63 3.63
CA GLN A 369 17.62 -24.29 4.76
C GLN A 369 16.27 -24.90 4.35
N ASP A 370 16.03 -26.13 4.78
CA ASP A 370 14.76 -26.85 4.71
C ASP A 370 14.23 -27.02 3.27
N VAL A 371 15.09 -27.32 2.29
CA VAL A 371 14.67 -27.57 0.90
C VAL A 371 15.03 -28.99 0.47
N ASP A 372 14.12 -29.68 -0.22
CA ASP A 372 14.43 -30.95 -0.88
C ASP A 372 15.44 -30.73 -2.03
N SER A 373 16.70 -31.08 -1.77
CA SER A 373 17.81 -30.91 -2.71
C SER A 373 17.65 -31.72 -4.00
N ALA A 374 17.13 -32.95 -3.92
CA ALA A 374 17.00 -33.81 -5.09
C ALA A 374 15.91 -33.31 -6.03
N GLN A 375 14.78 -32.89 -5.47
CA GLN A 375 13.69 -32.30 -6.23
C GLN A 375 14.08 -30.92 -6.79
N PHE A 376 14.81 -30.10 -6.03
CA PHE A 376 15.35 -28.83 -6.53
C PHE A 376 16.22 -29.00 -7.78
N MET A 377 17.18 -29.94 -7.75
CA MET A 377 18.05 -30.19 -8.90
C MET A 377 17.26 -30.64 -10.13
N THR A 378 16.22 -31.44 -9.93
CA THR A 378 15.30 -31.84 -11.00
C THR A 378 14.54 -30.63 -11.56
N THR A 379 13.99 -29.78 -10.69
CA THR A 379 13.27 -28.55 -11.07
C THR A 379 14.13 -27.62 -11.92
N VAL A 380 15.39 -27.36 -11.53
CA VAL A 380 16.28 -26.46 -12.27
C VAL A 380 16.63 -27.05 -13.65
N ARG A 381 16.92 -28.36 -13.70
CA ARG A 381 17.22 -29.06 -14.96
C ARG A 381 16.06 -28.98 -15.95
N GLU A 382 14.85 -29.31 -15.49
CA GLU A 382 13.63 -29.26 -16.32
C GLU A 382 13.32 -27.83 -16.77
N TYR A 383 13.41 -26.87 -15.85
CA TYR A 383 13.22 -25.46 -16.18
C TYR A 383 14.19 -24.99 -17.26
N ASN A 384 15.50 -25.23 -17.09
CA ASN A 384 16.52 -24.82 -18.06
C ASN A 384 16.32 -25.45 -19.45
N ALA A 385 15.83 -26.69 -19.51
CA ALA A 385 15.55 -27.41 -20.75
C ALA A 385 14.30 -26.88 -21.47
N ALA A 386 13.33 -26.33 -20.74
CA ALA A 386 12.06 -25.86 -21.28
C ALA A 386 12.11 -24.43 -21.85
N ILE A 387 13.21 -23.69 -21.67
CA ILE A 387 13.34 -22.28 -22.08
C ILE A 387 13.37 -22.14 -23.60
N LYS A 388 12.56 -21.23 -24.16
CA LYS A 388 12.69 -20.73 -25.52
C LYS A 388 13.90 -19.80 -25.66
N ARG A 389 15.09 -20.39 -25.85
CA ARG A 389 16.36 -19.66 -25.86
C ARG A 389 16.54 -18.74 -27.08
N ASP A 390 15.77 -18.97 -28.14
CA ASP A 390 15.74 -18.21 -29.40
C ASP A 390 15.08 -16.83 -29.26
N VAL A 391 14.23 -16.63 -28.25
CA VAL A 391 13.62 -15.33 -27.96
C VAL A 391 14.59 -14.48 -27.13
N PRO A 392 15.01 -13.28 -27.58
CA PRO A 392 15.96 -12.45 -26.85
C PRO A 392 15.40 -11.99 -25.50
N PHE A 393 16.27 -11.87 -24.50
CA PHE A 393 15.89 -11.33 -23.19
C PHE A 393 15.82 -9.81 -23.24
N ASP A 394 14.70 -9.25 -22.79
CA ASP A 394 14.54 -7.80 -22.58
C ASP A 394 13.83 -7.55 -21.24
N PRO A 395 14.54 -7.03 -20.21
CA PRO A 395 13.94 -6.77 -18.90
C PRO A 395 12.93 -5.62 -18.91
N ASN A 396 12.86 -4.84 -20.00
CA ASN A 396 12.06 -3.61 -20.08
C ASN A 396 10.71 -3.81 -20.77
N SER A 397 10.46 -4.98 -21.34
CA SER A 397 9.20 -5.34 -22.00
C SER A 397 8.75 -6.73 -21.59
N LYS A 398 7.48 -7.08 -21.86
CA LYS A 398 7.04 -8.48 -21.81
C LYS A 398 7.66 -9.20 -23.02
N ASP A 399 8.88 -9.69 -22.82
CA ASP A 399 9.77 -10.17 -23.89
C ASP A 399 9.29 -11.46 -24.57
N GLY A 400 8.31 -12.17 -23.98
CA GLY A 400 7.82 -13.45 -24.48
C GLY A 400 8.85 -14.58 -24.37
N ARG A 401 10.00 -14.36 -23.72
CA ARG A 401 11.00 -15.39 -23.46
C ARG A 401 10.47 -16.29 -22.36
N CYS A 402 9.87 -17.39 -22.76
CA CYS A 402 9.07 -18.26 -21.89
C CYS A 402 9.66 -19.68 -21.74
N THR A 403 9.02 -20.48 -20.89
CA THR A 403 9.20 -21.94 -20.85
C THR A 403 7.99 -22.64 -21.45
N VAL A 404 8.16 -23.86 -21.99
CA VAL A 404 7.07 -24.66 -22.56
C VAL A 404 7.15 -26.10 -22.08
N GLY A 405 5.99 -26.70 -21.78
CA GLY A 405 5.89 -28.11 -21.43
C GLY A 405 6.09 -28.41 -19.93
N LEU A 406 6.26 -27.39 -19.10
CA LEU A 406 6.27 -27.54 -17.64
C LEU A 406 4.84 -27.52 -17.08
N SER A 407 4.66 -28.08 -15.88
CA SER A 407 3.43 -27.93 -15.10
C SER A 407 3.08 -26.47 -14.84
N ILE A 408 4.11 -25.64 -14.64
CA ILE A 408 4.03 -24.19 -14.52
C ILE A 408 5.02 -23.59 -15.51
N ASN A 409 4.53 -23.04 -16.60
CA ASN A 409 5.37 -22.28 -17.51
C ASN A 409 5.58 -20.86 -16.94
N LYS A 410 6.82 -20.38 -17.03
CA LYS A 410 7.17 -18.97 -16.88
C LYS A 410 6.85 -18.22 -18.17
N SER A 411 6.04 -17.17 -18.10
CA SER A 411 5.52 -16.48 -19.30
C SER A 411 6.50 -15.51 -19.96
N ASN A 412 7.36 -14.84 -19.18
CA ASN A 412 8.35 -13.86 -19.66
C ASN A 412 9.63 -13.95 -18.84
N TRP A 413 10.73 -13.41 -19.36
CA TRP A 413 12.02 -13.28 -18.67
C TRP A 413 12.60 -14.62 -18.20
N ALA A 414 12.33 -15.71 -18.92
CA ALA A 414 12.85 -17.04 -18.61
C ALA A 414 14.35 -17.13 -18.93
N ASN A 415 15.18 -16.76 -17.96
CA ASN A 415 16.63 -16.90 -18.02
C ASN A 415 17.07 -18.26 -17.45
N PRO A 416 18.07 -18.91 -18.06
CA PRO A 416 18.62 -20.15 -17.52
C PRO A 416 19.38 -19.88 -16.21
N ILE A 417 19.35 -20.85 -15.32
CA ILE A 417 20.15 -20.88 -14.08
C ILE A 417 21.34 -21.81 -14.32
N GLU A 418 22.44 -21.27 -14.87
CA GLU A 418 23.60 -22.04 -15.32
C GLU A 418 24.96 -21.34 -15.14
N LYS A 419 24.99 -20.02 -14.88
CA LYS A 419 26.22 -19.24 -14.69
C LYS A 419 26.40 -18.79 -13.22
N PRO A 420 27.50 -19.20 -12.56
CA PRO A 420 27.81 -18.78 -11.21
C PRO A 420 28.31 -17.33 -11.13
N PRO A 421 28.40 -16.73 -9.92
CA PRO A 421 27.89 -17.27 -8.67
C PRO A 421 26.35 -17.26 -8.66
N PHE A 422 25.76 -18.34 -8.16
CA PHE A 422 24.32 -18.43 -7.93
C PHE A 422 23.98 -17.78 -6.59
N GLU A 423 22.87 -17.05 -6.53
CA GLU A 423 22.38 -16.44 -5.30
C GLU A 423 20.97 -16.94 -5.00
N ALA A 424 20.70 -17.28 -3.75
CA ALA A 424 19.36 -17.62 -3.29
C ALA A 424 18.96 -16.79 -2.06
N PHE A 425 17.72 -16.31 -2.05
CA PHE A 425 17.17 -15.47 -0.99
C PHE A 425 15.93 -16.10 -0.39
N ALA A 426 15.90 -16.25 0.94
CA ALA A 426 14.74 -16.77 1.65
C ALA A 426 13.63 -15.73 1.69
N VAL A 427 12.43 -16.13 1.33
CA VAL A 427 11.27 -15.24 1.30
C VAL A 427 10.09 -15.84 2.05
N GLY A 428 9.38 -14.99 2.79
CA GLY A 428 8.08 -15.27 3.39
C GLY A 428 7.02 -14.31 2.87
N CYS A 429 5.96 -14.15 3.65
CA CYS A 429 4.85 -13.24 3.33
C CYS A 429 4.81 -12.09 4.34
N ALA A 430 4.66 -10.86 3.83
CA ALA A 430 4.25 -9.72 4.64
C ALA A 430 2.96 -9.09 4.11
N ILE A 431 1.97 -8.92 4.98
CA ILE A 431 0.75 -8.17 4.69
C ILE A 431 1.01 -6.67 4.79
N THR A 432 0.48 -5.90 3.85
CA THR A 432 0.58 -4.43 3.87
C THR A 432 -0.74 -3.79 4.28
N PHE A 433 -1.86 -4.25 3.71
CA PHE A 433 -3.17 -3.69 4.00
C PHE A 433 -4.32 -4.60 3.56
N THR A 434 -5.49 -4.43 4.15
CA THR A 434 -6.72 -5.20 3.89
C THR A 434 -7.66 -4.48 2.92
N PHE A 435 -8.44 -5.23 2.14
CA PHE A 435 -9.33 -4.65 1.11
C PHE A 435 -10.81 -4.56 1.52
N GLY A 436 -11.21 -5.27 2.58
CA GLY A 436 -12.56 -5.17 3.16
C GLY A 436 -12.63 -4.14 4.27
N GLY A 437 -13.79 -3.50 4.41
CA GLY A 437 -13.99 -2.45 5.40
C GLY A 437 -15.43 -1.96 5.44
N LEU A 438 -15.60 -0.65 5.60
CA LEU A 438 -16.88 0.05 5.67
C LEU A 438 -17.35 0.50 4.29
N LYS A 439 -18.67 0.48 4.07
CA LYS A 439 -19.29 1.12 2.90
C LYS A 439 -19.34 2.63 3.10
N ILE A 440 -19.02 3.38 2.05
CA ILE A 440 -19.23 4.82 1.98
C ILE A 440 -19.98 5.22 0.72
N ASP A 441 -20.64 6.37 0.74
CA ASP A 441 -21.13 7.04 -0.47
C ASP A 441 -20.05 7.94 -1.11
N THR A 442 -20.42 8.64 -2.18
CA THR A 442 -19.55 9.58 -2.91
C THR A 442 -19.12 10.82 -2.10
N ALA A 443 -19.80 11.08 -0.99
CA ALA A 443 -19.48 12.14 -0.02
C ALA A 443 -18.73 11.61 1.21
N ALA A 444 -18.30 10.34 1.17
CA ALA A 444 -17.58 9.65 2.22
C ALA A 444 -18.37 9.47 3.54
N HIS A 445 -19.71 9.56 3.51
CA HIS A 445 -20.54 9.17 4.64
C HIS A 445 -20.46 7.67 4.83
N VAL A 446 -20.32 7.21 6.08
CA VAL A 446 -20.45 5.78 6.38
C VAL A 446 -21.92 5.38 6.25
N LEU A 447 -22.18 4.32 5.48
CA LEU A 447 -23.54 3.81 5.27
C LEU A 447 -23.88 2.70 6.26
N ASP A 448 -25.14 2.66 6.69
CA ASP A 448 -25.71 1.55 7.45
C ASP A 448 -26.17 0.40 6.54
N ILE A 449 -26.68 -0.68 7.14
CA ILE A 449 -27.15 -1.87 6.43
C ILE A 449 -28.39 -1.64 5.53
N SER A 450 -28.98 -0.45 5.56
CA SER A 450 -30.10 -0.02 4.71
C SER A 450 -29.66 1.04 3.68
N ASP A 451 -28.35 1.15 3.44
CA ASP A 451 -27.74 2.14 2.55
C ASP A 451 -28.04 3.61 2.95
N GLN A 452 -28.35 3.85 4.23
CA GLN A 452 -28.56 5.21 4.74
C GLN A 452 -27.30 5.75 5.40
N PRO A 453 -26.93 7.03 5.17
CA PRO A 453 -25.83 7.67 5.87
C PRO A 453 -26.03 7.66 7.39
N LEU A 454 -25.01 7.22 8.13
CA LEU A 454 -24.92 7.40 9.58
C LEU A 454 -24.57 8.87 9.88
N PRO A 455 -25.48 9.69 10.43
CA PRO A 455 -25.25 11.12 10.50
C PRO A 455 -24.04 11.47 11.37
N GLY A 456 -23.16 12.32 10.84
CA GLY A 456 -21.94 12.77 11.52
C GLY A 456 -20.79 11.77 11.50
N LEU A 457 -20.88 10.66 10.76
CA LEU A 457 -19.82 9.67 10.61
C LEU A 457 -19.32 9.57 9.16
N TYR A 458 -18.01 9.73 9.00
CA TYR A 458 -17.32 9.66 7.72
C TYR A 458 -16.16 8.67 7.79
N ALA A 459 -15.73 8.14 6.65
CA ALA A 459 -14.60 7.22 6.58
C ALA A 459 -13.70 7.50 5.36
N ALA A 460 -12.39 7.29 5.54
CA ALA A 460 -11.41 7.42 4.47
C ALA A 460 -10.20 6.49 4.68
N GLY A 461 -9.49 6.20 3.58
CA GLY A 461 -8.30 5.35 3.61
C GLY A 461 -8.63 3.87 3.59
N GLU A 462 -7.74 3.07 4.17
CA GLU A 462 -7.75 1.61 4.04
C GLU A 462 -9.00 0.93 4.60
N LEU A 463 -9.65 1.52 5.61
CA LEU A 463 -10.90 0.98 6.15
C LEU A 463 -12.11 1.15 5.24
N VAL A 464 -11.97 1.81 4.08
CA VAL A 464 -13.05 1.91 3.10
C VAL A 464 -13.03 0.67 2.19
N GLY A 465 -14.11 -0.10 2.24
CA GLY A 465 -14.31 -1.24 1.35
C GLY A 465 -14.77 -0.80 -0.05
N GLY A 466 -14.57 -1.68 -1.04
CA GLY A 466 -15.12 -1.50 -2.39
C GLY A 466 -14.17 -0.83 -3.40
N ILE A 467 -12.99 -0.38 -2.97
CA ILE A 467 -11.99 0.23 -3.86
C ILE A 467 -11.04 -0.84 -4.45
N PHE A 468 -10.65 -1.83 -3.66
CA PHE A 468 -9.71 -2.90 -4.07
C PHE A 468 -10.28 -4.28 -3.73
N TYR A 469 -9.86 -5.32 -4.45
CA TYR A 469 -10.44 -6.68 -4.35
C TYR A 469 -9.40 -7.80 -4.41
N PHE A 470 -8.99 -8.23 -5.60
CA PHE A 470 -8.03 -9.33 -5.74
C PHE A 470 -6.59 -8.83 -5.85
N ASN A 471 -6.46 -7.58 -6.26
CA ASN A 471 -5.21 -6.88 -6.45
C ASN A 471 -5.47 -5.36 -6.41
N TYR A 472 -4.42 -4.56 -6.46
CA TYR A 472 -4.54 -3.12 -6.64
C TYR A 472 -3.38 -2.58 -7.50
N PRO A 473 -3.59 -1.53 -8.29
CA PRO A 473 -2.50 -0.93 -9.05
C PRO A 473 -1.58 -0.17 -8.10
N GLY A 474 -0.26 -0.40 -8.18
CA GLY A 474 0.68 0.26 -7.26
C GLY A 474 0.50 1.77 -7.19
N SER A 475 0.68 2.33 -5.99
CA SER A 475 0.52 3.76 -5.67
C SER A 475 -0.92 4.30 -5.66
N SER A 476 -1.95 3.49 -5.95
CA SER A 476 -3.35 3.95 -5.83
C SER A 476 -3.86 3.98 -4.40
N GLY A 477 -3.29 3.20 -3.46
CA GLY A 477 -3.72 3.20 -2.06
C GLY A 477 -3.50 4.54 -1.35
N LEU A 478 -2.32 5.16 -1.51
CA LEU A 478 -2.06 6.51 -1.01
C LEU A 478 -3.00 7.54 -1.67
N MET A 479 -3.23 7.40 -2.98
CA MET A 479 -4.13 8.27 -3.71
C MET A 479 -5.57 8.18 -3.21
N ALA A 480 -6.09 6.95 -3.04
CA ALA A 480 -7.43 6.72 -2.48
C ALA A 480 -7.56 7.32 -1.08
N GLY A 481 -6.58 7.09 -0.21
CA GLY A 481 -6.55 7.71 1.11
C GLY A 481 -6.60 9.24 1.05
N ALA A 482 -5.84 9.86 0.15
CA ALA A 482 -5.82 11.32 0.02
C ALA A 482 -7.11 11.89 -0.58
N VAL A 483 -7.65 11.30 -1.65
CA VAL A 483 -8.89 11.75 -2.31
C VAL A 483 -10.06 11.67 -1.35
N PHE A 484 -10.30 10.48 -0.77
CA PHE A 484 -11.42 10.29 0.15
C PHE A 484 -11.19 10.97 1.50
N GLY A 485 -9.94 11.09 1.96
CA GLY A 485 -9.61 11.88 3.13
C GLY A 485 -9.99 13.34 2.95
N ARG A 486 -9.60 13.95 1.83
CA ARG A 486 -9.96 15.33 1.49
C ARG A 486 -11.48 15.52 1.39
N ILE A 487 -12.21 14.58 0.76
CA ILE A 487 -13.67 14.62 0.69
C ILE A 487 -14.29 14.54 2.10
N ALA A 488 -13.92 13.51 2.88
CA ALA A 488 -14.45 13.30 4.23
C ALA A 488 -14.22 14.52 5.14
N GLY A 489 -13.04 15.15 5.06
CA GLY A 489 -12.73 16.35 5.82
C GLY A 489 -13.64 17.54 5.48
N ARG A 490 -13.83 17.81 4.17
CA ARG A 490 -14.72 18.87 3.69
C ARG A 490 -16.16 18.64 4.14
N GLU A 491 -16.69 17.43 3.92
CA GLU A 491 -18.08 17.10 4.24
C GLU A 491 -18.34 17.11 5.75
N ALA A 492 -17.40 16.60 6.55
CA ALA A 492 -17.49 16.67 8.01
C ALA A 492 -17.50 18.11 8.53
N ALA A 493 -16.70 19.00 7.94
CA ALA A 493 -16.72 20.42 8.30
C ALA A 493 -18.05 21.09 7.92
N ALA A 494 -18.57 20.83 6.72
CA ALA A 494 -19.86 21.35 6.28
C ALA A 494 -21.01 20.89 7.20
N TYR A 495 -21.03 19.60 7.55
CA TYR A 495 -22.01 19.05 8.50
C TYR A 495 -21.91 19.69 9.88
N ALA A 496 -20.70 19.87 10.39
CA ALA A 496 -20.47 20.50 11.69
C ALA A 496 -20.91 21.98 11.75
N GLN A 497 -20.79 22.71 10.63
CA GLN A 497 -21.27 24.10 10.52
C GLN A 497 -22.78 24.17 10.38
N GLY A 498 -23.39 23.29 9.58
CA GLY A 498 -24.86 23.21 9.46
C GLY A 498 -25.55 22.94 10.80
N ARG A 499 -24.94 22.09 11.65
CA ARG A 499 -25.41 21.86 13.03
C ARG A 499 -25.33 23.10 13.95
N SER A 500 -24.43 24.05 13.69
CA SER A 500 -24.41 25.32 14.44
C SER A 500 -25.58 26.22 14.07
N ALA A 501 -25.91 26.30 12.79
CA ALA A 501 -26.93 27.19 12.27
C ALA A 501 -28.37 26.73 12.62
N GLY A 502 -28.59 25.43 12.78
CA GLY A 502 -29.89 24.88 13.19
C GLY A 502 -30.18 24.92 14.70
N ALA A 503 -29.21 25.38 15.51
CA ALA A 503 -29.31 25.45 16.97
C ALA A 503 -29.40 26.89 17.51
N SER A 504 -29.47 27.90 16.62
CA SER A 504 -29.62 29.33 16.94
C SER A 504 -31.07 29.78 16.90
#